data_AF-A0A370R3X2-F1
#
_entry.id   AF-A0A370R3X2-F1
#
_cell.length_a   1.000
_cell.length_b   1.000
_cell.length_c   1.000
_cell.angle_alpha   90.00
_cell.angle_beta   90.00
_cell.angle_gamma   90.00
#
_symmetry.space_group_name_H-M   'P 1'
#
loop_
_entity.id
_entity.type
_entity.pdbx_description
1 polymer ?
#
loop_
_entity_poly.entity_id
_entity_poly.type
_entity_poly.pdbx_seq_one_letter_code
_entity_poly.pdbx_strand_id
1 'polypeptide(L)'
;MSKPSLLGGWLFAPMVYLLLVLLSSSLMLIIYVMTVVLPETRSQLLANSQAFSVQWYISFVTTVLIWMYTFWLLLLYGKRSRRFPKHFIIWLLLMLLLALKTFAFAPVSDAIALRNLFITLLGAALFVPYIKRSERVKKTFIEP
;
A
#
# COMPACT_ATOMS: atom_id res chain seq x y z
N MET A 1 -24.06 21.24 26.42
CA MET A 1 -23.47 19.87 26.43
C MET A 1 -23.11 19.50 24.99
N SER A 2 -21.86 19.70 24.60
CA SER A 2 -21.37 19.41 23.25
C SER A 2 -21.37 17.90 23.01
N LYS A 3 -22.19 17.42 22.06
CA LYS A 3 -22.10 16.03 21.58
C LYS A 3 -20.66 15.73 21.19
N PRO A 4 -20.06 14.61 21.63
CA PRO A 4 -18.75 14.23 21.13
C PRO A 4 -18.93 13.97 19.63
N SER A 5 -18.30 14.79 18.80
CA SER A 5 -18.19 14.47 17.38
C SER A 5 -17.32 13.23 17.29
N LEU A 6 -17.96 12.06 17.29
CA LEU A 6 -17.38 10.85 16.74
C LEU A 6 -16.66 11.27 15.47
N LEU A 7 -15.42 10.82 15.28
CA LEU A 7 -14.71 10.87 13.99
C LEU A 7 -15.51 10.03 12.96
N GLY A 8 -16.76 10.40 12.69
CA GLY A 8 -17.82 9.47 12.34
C GLY A 8 -17.92 9.27 10.84
N GLY A 9 -17.44 8.14 10.36
CA GLY A 9 -18.18 7.38 9.35
C GLY A 9 -17.52 7.16 8.00
N TRP A 10 -16.57 7.98 7.54
CA TRP A 10 -15.86 7.74 6.26
C TRP A 10 -14.36 8.08 6.30
N LEU A 11 -13.91 8.88 7.27
CA LEU A 11 -12.48 9.23 7.41
C LEU A 11 -11.63 8.06 7.92
N PHE A 12 -12.27 7.07 8.55
CA PHE A 12 -11.63 5.81 8.94
C PHE A 12 -11.29 4.92 7.74
N ALA A 13 -12.00 5.04 6.61
CA ALA A 13 -11.78 4.13 5.48
C ALA A 13 -10.34 4.22 4.91
N PRO A 14 -9.77 5.43 4.65
CA PRO A 14 -8.35 5.55 4.28
C PRO A 14 -7.39 5.01 5.34
N MET A 15 -7.70 5.20 6.62
CA MET A 15 -6.85 4.73 7.73
C MET A 15 -6.85 3.20 7.81
N VAL A 16 -8.03 2.58 7.79
CA VAL A 16 -8.18 1.12 7.79
C VAL A 16 -7.52 0.51 6.56
N TYR A 17 -7.67 1.14 5.39
CA TYR A 17 -6.99 0.68 4.18
C TYR A 17 -5.46 0.70 4.32
N LEU A 18 -4.89 1.79 4.84
CA LEU A 18 -3.45 1.87 5.10
C LEU A 18 -2.98 0.84 6.13
N LEU A 19 -3.76 0.59 7.19
CA LEU A 19 -3.45 -0.43 8.19
C LEU A 19 -3.48 -1.84 7.60
N LEU A 20 -4.47 -2.16 6.77
CA LEU A 20 -4.56 -3.45 6.07
C LEU A 20 -3.36 -3.65 5.14
N VAL A 21 -2.97 -2.62 4.39
CA VAL A 21 -1.79 -2.71 3.51
C VAL A 21 -0.50 -2.81 4.34
N LEU A 22 -0.38 -2.09 5.46
CA LEU A 22 0.77 -2.20 6.35
C LEU A 22 0.89 -3.61 6.94
N LEU A 23 -0.22 -4.20 7.39
CA LEU A 23 -0.25 -5.57 7.90
C LEU A 23 0.16 -6.58 6.81
N SER A 24 -0.45 -6.48 5.63
CA SER A 24 -0.15 -7.36 4.50
C SER A 24 1.31 -7.27 4.07
N SER A 25 1.85 -6.06 3.93
CA SER A 25 3.26 -5.84 3.58
C SER A 25 4.21 -6.28 4.70
N SER A 26 3.83 -6.17 5.98
CA SER A 26 4.61 -6.70 7.10
C SER A 26 4.74 -8.22 7.02
N LEU A 27 3.63 -8.92 6.75
CA LEU A 27 3.65 -10.37 6.55
C LEU A 27 4.54 -10.77 5.36
N MET A 28 4.45 -10.02 4.25
CA MET A 28 5.29 -10.25 3.08
C MET A 28 6.78 -10.04 3.39
N LEU A 29 7.12 -9.01 4.17
CA LEU A 29 8.51 -8.77 4.61
C LEU A 29 9.03 -9.90 5.48
N ILE A 30 8.20 -10.46 6.37
CA ILE A 30 8.57 -11.64 7.17
C ILE A 30 8.92 -12.81 6.25
N ILE A 31 8.10 -13.09 5.24
CA ILE A 31 8.36 -14.17 4.26
C ILE A 31 9.69 -13.93 3.52
N TYR A 32 9.94 -12.70 3.09
CA TYR A 32 11.19 -12.36 2.42
C TYR A 32 12.41 -12.53 3.33
N VAL A 33 12.32 -12.06 4.58
CA VAL A 33 13.40 -12.23 5.57
C VAL A 33 13.64 -13.72 5.84
N MET A 34 12.58 -14.51 6.03
CA MET A 34 12.69 -15.97 6.21
C MET A 34 13.38 -16.65 5.03
N THR A 35 13.12 -16.20 3.80
CA THR A 35 13.76 -16.75 2.58
C THR A 35 15.27 -16.49 2.56
N VAL A 36 15.74 -15.39 3.15
CA VAL A 36 17.18 -15.07 3.22
C VAL A 36 17.85 -15.74 4.41
N VAL A 37 17.13 -15.89 5.53
CA VAL A 37 17.69 -16.44 6.78
C VAL A 37 17.74 -17.97 6.76
N LEU A 38 16.74 -18.65 6.19
CA LEU A 38 16.75 -20.11 6.11
C LEU A 38 17.75 -20.60 5.05
N PRO A 39 18.71 -21.48 5.41
CA PRO A 39 19.71 -21.97 4.47
C PRO A 39 19.12 -22.70 3.27
N GLU A 40 18.06 -23.48 3.50
CA GLU A 40 17.37 -24.29 2.47
C GLU A 40 16.70 -23.43 1.40
N THR A 41 16.03 -22.35 1.80
CA THR A 41 15.32 -21.46 0.86
C THR A 41 16.28 -20.48 0.20
N ARG A 42 17.35 -20.07 0.90
CA ARG A 42 18.41 -19.25 0.33
C ARG A 42 19.18 -19.98 -0.76
N SER A 43 19.52 -21.25 -0.56
CA SER A 43 20.22 -22.05 -1.58
C SER A 43 19.35 -22.20 -2.84
N GLN A 44 18.03 -22.42 -2.67
CA GLN A 44 17.08 -22.44 -3.77
C GLN A 44 17.00 -21.08 -4.50
N LEU A 45 16.96 -19.96 -3.79
CA LEU A 45 16.92 -18.62 -4.40
C LEU A 45 18.16 -18.34 -5.27
N LEU A 46 19.33 -18.83 -4.84
CA LEU A 46 20.60 -18.66 -5.55
C LEU A 46 20.84 -19.71 -6.63
N ALA A 47 20.24 -20.90 -6.50
CA ALA A 47 20.31 -21.99 -7.49
C ALA A 47 19.37 -21.77 -8.68
N ASN A 48 18.38 -20.88 -8.55
CA ASN A 48 17.52 -20.45 -9.65
C ASN A 48 18.26 -19.52 -10.65
N SER A 49 17.58 -19.13 -11.73
CA SER A 49 18.15 -18.23 -12.72
C SER A 49 18.49 -16.86 -12.13
N GLN A 50 19.56 -16.23 -12.63
CA GLN A 50 19.96 -14.88 -12.20
C GLN A 50 18.83 -13.86 -12.34
N ALA A 51 18.02 -13.98 -13.41
CA ALA A 51 16.86 -13.13 -13.64
C ALA A 51 15.81 -13.26 -12.51
N PHE A 52 15.55 -14.48 -12.04
CA PHE A 52 14.64 -14.74 -10.93
C PHE A 52 15.14 -14.11 -9.63
N SER A 53 16.42 -14.32 -9.28
CA SER A 53 16.99 -13.76 -8.05
C SER A 53 16.96 -12.23 -8.07
N VAL A 54 17.29 -11.59 -9.19
CA VAL A 54 17.19 -10.12 -9.35
C VAL A 54 15.75 -9.63 -9.18
N GLN A 55 14.78 -10.29 -9.82
CA GLN A 55 13.36 -9.94 -9.67
C GLN A 55 12.87 -10.08 -8.23
N TRP A 56 13.35 -11.12 -7.52
CA TRP A 56 13.06 -11.32 -6.10
C TRP A 56 13.61 -10.16 -5.25
N TYR A 57 14.88 -9.78 -5.42
CA TYR A 57 15.48 -8.66 -4.67
C TYR A 57 14.79 -7.33 -4.97
N ILE A 58 14.44 -7.07 -6.24
CA ILE A 58 13.66 -5.87 -6.63
C ILE A 58 12.30 -5.86 -5.90
N SER A 59 11.64 -7.01 -5.81
CA SER A 59 10.34 -7.14 -5.14
C SER A 59 10.47 -6.93 -3.63
N PHE A 60 11.53 -7.45 -3.01
CA PHE A 60 11.86 -7.21 -1.61
C PHE A 60 12.06 -5.71 -1.32
N VAL A 61 12.95 -5.05 -2.06
CA VAL A 61 13.22 -3.60 -1.91
C VAL A 61 11.96 -2.78 -2.14
N THR A 62 11.18 -3.10 -3.18
CA THR A 62 9.91 -2.42 -3.46
C THR A 62 8.94 -2.56 -2.29
N THR A 63 8.84 -3.75 -1.69
CA THR A 63 7.97 -4.01 -0.54
C THR A 63 8.41 -3.21 0.69
N VAL A 64 9.72 -3.11 0.96
CA VAL A 64 10.26 -2.28 2.04
C VAL A 64 9.91 -0.80 1.82
N LEU A 65 10.08 -0.28 0.59
CA LEU A 65 9.76 1.10 0.23
C LEU A 65 8.26 1.40 0.44
N ILE A 66 7.37 0.53 -0.04
CA ILE A 66 5.92 0.68 0.16
C ILE A 66 5.58 0.63 1.64
N TRP A 67 6.13 -0.32 2.39
CA TRP A 67 5.90 -0.46 3.83
C TRP A 67 6.29 0.81 4.60
N MET A 68 7.50 1.33 4.35
CA MET A 68 7.97 2.57 4.98
C MET A 68 7.09 3.76 4.61
N TYR A 69 6.69 3.88 3.33
CA TYR A 69 5.87 4.99 2.88
C TYR A 69 4.44 4.92 3.44
N THR A 70 3.86 3.72 3.54
CA THR A 70 2.57 3.47 4.21
C THR A 70 2.64 3.82 5.70
N PHE A 71 3.70 3.41 6.40
CA PHE A 71 3.90 3.76 7.80
C PHE A 71 4.00 5.28 8.01
N TRP A 72 4.77 5.97 7.15
CA TRP A 72 4.87 7.42 7.20
C TRP A 72 3.53 8.13 6.94
N LEU A 73 2.71 7.62 6.02
CA LEU A 73 1.35 8.12 5.80
C LEU A 73 0.46 7.97 7.03
N LEU A 74 0.56 6.86 7.76
CA LEU A 74 -0.17 6.66 9.02
C LEU A 74 0.28 7.67 10.09
N LEU A 75 1.58 7.97 10.18
CA LEU A 75 2.07 9.02 11.08
C LEU A 75 1.53 10.41 10.70
N LEU A 76 1.47 10.73 9.40
CA LEU A 76 0.86 11.98 8.91
C LEU A 76 -0.63 12.05 9.22
N TYR A 77 -1.34 10.92 9.10
CA TYR A 77 -2.75 10.81 9.45
C TYR A 77 -2.96 11.09 10.94
N GLY A 78 -2.16 10.45 11.81
CA GLY A 78 -2.23 10.66 13.26
C GLY A 78 -1.93 12.09 13.68
N LYS A 79 -0.97 12.74 13.02
CA LYS A 79 -0.63 14.17 13.24
C LYS A 79 -1.62 15.15 12.60
N ARG A 80 -2.70 14.66 11.97
CA ARG A 80 -3.68 15.48 11.23
C ARG A 80 -3.03 16.45 10.23
N SER A 81 -1.96 16.01 9.57
CA SER A 81 -1.16 16.87 8.71
C SER A 81 -1.84 17.20 7.38
N ARG A 82 -1.78 18.47 6.97
CA ARG A 82 -2.16 18.98 5.63
C ARG A 82 -1.55 18.24 4.45
N ARG A 83 -0.43 17.56 4.67
CA ARG A 83 0.30 16.82 3.63
C ARG A 83 -0.34 15.45 3.34
N PHE A 84 -1.09 14.88 4.28
CA PHE A 84 -1.67 13.54 4.16
C PHE A 84 -2.52 13.36 2.88
N PRO A 85 -3.50 14.23 2.55
CA PRO A 85 -4.35 14.05 1.38
C PRO A 85 -3.58 13.93 0.06
N LYS A 86 -2.54 14.75 -0.12
CA LYS A 86 -1.72 14.75 -1.35
C LYS A 86 -0.88 13.47 -1.45
N HIS A 87 -0.17 13.12 -0.38
CA HIS A 87 0.68 11.92 -0.38
C HIS A 87 -0.11 10.63 -0.46
N PHE A 88 -1.32 10.58 0.11
CA PHE A 88 -2.20 9.43 0.00
C PHE A 88 -2.64 9.19 -1.46
N ILE A 89 -2.97 10.24 -2.22
CA ILE A 89 -3.26 10.12 -3.66
C ILE A 89 -2.03 9.62 -4.43
N ILE A 90 -0.85 10.17 -4.16
CA ILE A 90 0.41 9.70 -4.78
C ILE A 90 0.64 8.22 -4.47
N TRP A 91 0.41 7.81 -3.22
CA TRP A 91 0.55 6.43 -2.81
C TRP A 91 -0.44 5.49 -3.50
N LEU A 92 -1.70 5.90 -3.71
CA LEU A 92 -2.67 5.12 -4.51
C LEU A 92 -2.20 4.95 -5.97
N LEU A 93 -1.63 6.00 -6.56
CA LEU A 93 -1.07 5.91 -7.91
C LEU A 93 0.14 4.96 -7.98
N LEU A 94 1.02 4.99 -6.97
CA LEU A 94 2.12 4.03 -6.88
C LEU A 94 1.63 2.59 -6.79
N MET A 95 0.61 2.33 -5.96
CA MET A 95 0.00 0.99 -5.88
C MET A 95 -0.59 0.55 -7.22
N LEU A 96 -1.23 1.47 -7.96
CA LEU A 96 -1.75 1.20 -9.30
C LEU A 96 -0.64 0.87 -10.31
N LEU A 97 0.47 1.62 -10.30
CA LEU A 97 1.63 1.34 -11.16
C LEU A 97 2.26 -0.02 -10.85
N LEU A 98 2.36 -0.39 -9.57
CA LEU A 98 2.85 -1.70 -9.17
C LEU A 98 1.92 -2.84 -9.59
N ALA A 99 0.60 -2.63 -9.48
CA ALA A 99 -0.39 -3.59 -9.97
C ALA A 99 -0.28 -3.78 -11.49
N LEU A 100 -0.10 -2.70 -12.26
CA LEU A 100 0.11 -2.76 -13.72
C LEU A 100 1.40 -3.49 -14.09
N LYS A 101 2.52 -3.21 -13.39
CA LYS A 101 3.78 -3.95 -13.55
C LYS A 101 3.56 -5.45 -13.29
N THR A 102 2.85 -5.78 -12.21
CA THR A 102 2.59 -7.18 -11.84
C THR A 102 1.72 -7.86 -12.89
N PHE A 103 0.71 -7.17 -13.40
CA PHE A 103 -0.14 -7.68 -14.48
C PHE A 103 0.64 -7.96 -15.77
N ALA A 104 1.55 -7.07 -16.16
CA ALA A 104 2.28 -7.21 -17.42
C ALA A 104 3.46 -8.20 -17.37
N PHE A 105 4.04 -8.44 -16.18
CA PHE A 105 5.34 -9.13 -16.08
C PHE A 105 5.40 -10.25 -15.03
N ALA A 106 4.37 -10.47 -14.22
CA ALA A 106 4.41 -11.53 -13.22
C ALA A 106 3.96 -12.87 -13.83
N PRO A 107 4.63 -13.99 -13.48
CA PRO A 107 4.25 -15.34 -13.91
C PRO A 107 3.05 -15.84 -13.08
N VAL A 108 1.92 -15.15 -13.19
CA VAL A 108 0.67 -15.44 -12.46
C VAL A 108 -0.45 -15.51 -13.49
N SER A 109 -1.49 -16.31 -13.24
CA SER A 109 -2.60 -16.41 -14.17
C SER A 109 -3.27 -15.05 -14.41
N ASP A 110 -3.67 -14.80 -15.66
CA ASP A 110 -4.32 -13.54 -16.08
C ASP A 110 -5.53 -13.20 -15.20
N ALA A 111 -6.29 -14.22 -14.79
CA ALA A 111 -7.45 -14.04 -13.90
C ALA A 111 -7.07 -13.45 -12.54
N ILE A 112 -5.98 -13.91 -11.92
CA ILE A 112 -5.50 -13.39 -10.63
C ILE A 112 -4.93 -11.99 -10.82
N ALA A 113 -4.18 -11.79 -11.90
CA ALA A 113 -3.58 -10.51 -12.23
C ALA A 113 -4.64 -9.42 -12.48
N LEU A 114 -5.68 -9.73 -13.28
CA LEU A 114 -6.83 -8.86 -13.52
C LEU A 114 -7.60 -8.54 -12.25
N ARG A 115 -7.84 -9.54 -11.39
CA ARG A 115 -8.53 -9.33 -10.11
C ARG A 115 -7.78 -8.33 -9.23
N ASN A 116 -6.46 -8.49 -9.10
CA ASN A 116 -5.63 -7.59 -8.30
C ASN A 116 -5.60 -6.16 -8.87
N LEU A 117 -5.50 -6.05 -10.19
CA LEU A 117 -5.58 -4.77 -10.88
C LEU A 117 -6.94 -4.09 -10.65
N PHE A 118 -8.04 -4.84 -10.79
CA PHE A 118 -9.39 -4.32 -10.61
C PHE A 118 -9.63 -3.82 -9.19
N ILE A 119 -9.21 -4.56 -8.16
CA ILE A 119 -9.31 -4.12 -6.76
C ILE A 119 -8.49 -2.85 -6.52
N THR A 120 -7.28 -2.78 -7.07
CA THR A 120 -6.41 -1.59 -6.93
C THR A 120 -7.00 -0.37 -7.64
N LEU A 121 -7.55 -0.58 -8.85
CA LEU A 121 -8.21 0.45 -9.63
C LEU A 121 -9.48 0.96 -8.94
N LEU A 122 -10.31 0.05 -8.42
CA LEU A 122 -11.49 0.41 -7.63
C LEU A 122 -11.11 1.22 -6.39
N GLY A 123 -10.08 0.78 -5.66
CA GLY A 123 -9.56 1.53 -4.51
C GLY A 123 -9.20 2.97 -4.90
N ALA A 124 -8.40 3.15 -5.95
CA ALA A 124 -8.03 4.47 -6.44
C ALA A 124 -9.26 5.29 -6.90
N ALA A 125 -10.17 4.68 -7.67
CA ALA A 125 -11.36 5.32 -8.20
C ALA A 125 -12.34 5.77 -7.10
N LEU A 126 -12.39 5.08 -5.95
CA LEU A 126 -13.21 5.47 -4.81
C LEU A 126 -12.51 6.50 -3.91
N PHE A 127 -11.23 6.27 -3.58
CA PHE A 127 -10.52 7.10 -2.62
C PHE A 127 -10.09 8.46 -3.18
N VAL A 128 -9.70 8.56 -4.46
CA VAL A 128 -9.29 9.83 -5.07
C VAL A 128 -10.41 10.89 -5.07
N PRO A 129 -11.64 10.61 -5.57
CA PRO A 129 -12.72 11.60 -5.52
C PRO A 129 -13.17 11.88 -4.09
N TYR A 130 -13.15 10.88 -3.19
CA TYR A 130 -13.45 11.07 -1.77
C TYR A 130 -12.51 12.09 -1.14
N ILE A 131 -11.20 11.93 -1.31
CA ILE A 131 -10.18 12.82 -0.72
C ILE A 131 -10.28 14.23 -1.32
N LYS A 132 -10.58 14.37 -2.62
CA LYS A 132 -10.72 15.67 -3.28
C LYS A 132 -12.01 16.42 -2.91
N ARG A 133 -13.13 15.73 -2.74
CA ARG A 133 -14.46 16.35 -2.57
C ARG A 133 -14.95 16.37 -1.12
N SER A 134 -14.37 15.59 -0.22
CA SER A 134 -14.85 15.49 1.17
C SER A 134 -14.56 16.75 1.97
N GLU A 135 -15.62 17.51 2.30
CA GLU A 135 -15.59 18.64 3.23
C GLU A 135 -15.01 18.27 4.60
N ARG A 136 -15.11 17.00 5.01
CA ARG A 136 -14.55 16.52 6.28
C ARG A 136 -13.04 16.35 6.22
N VAL A 137 -12.50 15.88 5.09
CA VAL A 137 -11.05 15.83 4.87
C VAL A 137 -10.49 17.24 4.88
N LYS A 138 -11.20 18.19 4.25
CA LYS A 138 -10.84 19.61 4.28
C LYS A 138 -10.85 20.16 5.72
N LYS A 139 -11.91 19.95 6.49
CA LYS A 139 -12.02 20.40 7.88
C LYS A 139 -10.99 19.77 8.84
N THR A 140 -10.63 18.50 8.64
CA THR A 140 -9.73 17.78 9.57
C THR A 140 -8.27 17.98 9.25
N PHE A 141 -7.93 18.12 7.96
CA PHE A 141 -6.55 18.13 7.50
C PHE A 141 -6.17 19.42 6.79
N ILE A 142 -7.08 20.26 6.29
CA ILE A 142 -6.75 21.42 5.43
C ILE A 142 -7.04 22.76 6.12
N GLU A 143 -8.15 22.91 6.82
CA GLU A 143 -8.51 24.14 7.55
C GLU A 143 -7.72 24.26 8.88
N PRO A 144 -7.30 25.48 9.29
CA PRO A 144 -6.53 25.72 10.53
C PRO A 144 -7.40 25.67 11.80
#